data_AF-A0A3E0DIJ2-F1
#
_entry.id   AF-A0A3E0DIJ2-F1
#
_cell.length_a   1.000
_cell.length_b   1.000
_cell.length_c   1.000
_cell.angle_alpha   90.00
_cell.angle_beta   90.00
_cell.angle_gamma   90.00
#
_symmetry.space_group_name_H-M   'P 1'
#
loop_
_entity.id
_entity.type
_entity.pdbx_description
1 polymer ?
#
loop_
_entity_poly.entity_id
_entity_poly.type
_entity_poly.pdbx_seq_one_letter_code
_entity_poly.pdbx_strand_id
1 'polypeptide(L)'
;MDIAGIFGVIRRRVVGLIDPSEHYVFAHLDDTLFRKKGKKVFGGRWLRDPLGPAFQTNLIWGQRFIQLSLSCFTKMGAVQARAIPIVYHCPTERKPGKGSEQKDWEQFKETQKKSKLSVMGAERIRLLRENLDQDGFSDKELVISVDGSDTNEVVLKKIPPNATLIGRIRKDASLYLLPEPRPVGKGRKKVYGEALPTPVQIRQSEEYSWQTVQAWAAGKGMTLSLK
;
A
#
# COMPACT_ATOMS: atom_id res chain seq x y z
N MET A 1 -21.62 -3.37 14.41
CA MET A 1 -21.63 -3.96 13.06
C MET A 1 -20.35 -4.74 12.90
N ASP A 2 -20.43 -6.04 12.61
CA ASP A 2 -19.24 -6.86 12.36
C ASP A 2 -18.70 -6.57 10.96
N ILE A 3 -17.86 -5.53 10.89
CA ILE A 3 -17.22 -5.09 9.66
C ILE A 3 -16.34 -6.22 9.08
N ALA A 4 -15.69 -7.00 9.94
CA ALA A 4 -14.82 -8.09 9.51
C ALA A 4 -15.63 -9.23 8.86
N GLY A 5 -16.78 -9.60 9.44
CA GLY A 5 -17.69 -10.59 8.88
C GLY A 5 -18.23 -10.19 7.51
N ILE A 6 -18.68 -8.95 7.34
CA ILE A 6 -19.16 -8.43 6.03
C ILE A 6 -18.04 -8.49 4.99
N PHE A 7 -16.83 -8.08 5.36
CA PHE A 7 -15.69 -8.10 4.44
C PHE A 7 -15.24 -9.52 4.11
N GLY A 8 -15.35 -10.46 5.04
CA GLY A 8 -15.09 -11.87 4.80
C GLY A 8 -15.97 -12.43 3.68
N VAL A 9 -17.27 -12.08 3.67
CA VAL A 9 -18.19 -12.51 2.60
C VAL A 9 -17.78 -11.95 1.24
N ILE A 10 -17.48 -10.65 1.17
CA ILE A 10 -17.05 -9.99 -0.08
C ILE A 10 -15.75 -10.61 -0.59
N ARG A 11 -14.74 -10.73 0.28
CA ARG A 11 -13.44 -11.31 -0.07
C ARG A 11 -13.59 -12.73 -0.62
N ARG A 12 -14.26 -13.62 0.12
CA ARG A 12 -14.49 -15.00 -0.35
C ARG A 12 -15.22 -15.05 -1.68
N ARG A 13 -16.19 -14.16 -1.89
CA ARG A 13 -16.93 -14.11 -3.15
C ARG A 13 -16.06 -13.61 -4.31
N VAL A 14 -15.26 -12.56 -4.10
CA VAL A 14 -14.36 -12.03 -5.15
C VAL A 14 -13.29 -13.06 -5.51
N VAL A 15 -12.64 -13.65 -4.52
CA VAL A 15 -11.58 -14.65 -4.76
C VAL A 15 -12.16 -15.93 -5.35
N GLY A 16 -13.34 -16.35 -4.92
CA GLY A 16 -14.04 -17.49 -5.52
C GLY A 16 -14.55 -17.27 -6.95
N LEU A 17 -14.45 -16.05 -7.49
CA LEU A 17 -14.72 -15.75 -8.91
C LEU A 17 -13.44 -15.77 -9.76
N ILE A 18 -12.26 -15.84 -9.13
CA ILE A 18 -10.98 -15.97 -9.83
C ILE A 18 -10.91 -17.36 -10.47
N ASP A 19 -10.33 -17.45 -11.66
CA ASP A 19 -10.11 -18.73 -12.33
C ASP A 19 -9.29 -19.66 -11.43
N PRO A 20 -9.68 -20.94 -11.25
CA PRO A 20 -8.90 -21.88 -10.46
C PRO A 20 -7.42 -21.98 -10.89
N SER A 21 -7.10 -21.82 -12.18
CA SER A 21 -5.72 -21.84 -12.69
C SER A 21 -4.93 -20.56 -12.42
N GLU A 22 -5.60 -19.48 -12.01
CA GLU A 22 -4.92 -18.23 -11.69
C GLU A 22 -4.21 -18.35 -10.33
N HIS A 23 -2.92 -18.07 -10.31
CA HIS A 23 -2.09 -18.18 -9.12
C HIS A 23 -2.09 -16.90 -8.28
N TYR A 24 -2.56 -15.78 -8.84
CA TYR A 24 -2.47 -14.48 -8.20
C TYR A 24 -3.84 -13.96 -7.70
N VAL A 25 -3.83 -13.39 -6.50
CA VAL A 25 -4.90 -12.52 -6.01
C VAL A 25 -4.37 -11.09 -6.04
N PHE A 26 -5.00 -10.22 -6.82
CA PHE A 26 -4.57 -8.83 -6.94
C PHE A 26 -5.36 -7.93 -6.00
N ALA A 27 -4.64 -7.09 -5.26
CA ALA A 27 -5.17 -6.08 -4.36
C ALA A 27 -4.55 -4.71 -4.61
N HIS A 28 -5.24 -3.65 -4.20
CA HIS A 28 -4.80 -2.27 -4.37
C HIS A 28 -5.01 -1.51 -3.06
N LEU A 29 -3.97 -0.87 -2.54
CA LEU A 29 -4.04 -0.04 -1.33
C LEU A 29 -3.92 1.43 -1.71
N ASP A 30 -4.82 2.24 -1.17
CA ASP A 30 -4.79 3.70 -1.31
C ASP A 30 -5.34 4.36 -0.04
N ASP A 31 -5.04 5.64 0.18
CA ASP A 31 -5.61 6.43 1.26
C ASP A 31 -6.48 7.57 0.74
N THR A 32 -7.57 7.85 1.46
CA THR A 32 -8.53 8.85 1.02
C THR A 32 -9.06 9.68 2.18
N LEU A 33 -9.43 10.92 1.85
CA LEU A 33 -9.98 11.89 2.79
C LEU A 33 -11.45 12.12 2.51
N PHE A 34 -12.29 11.94 3.53
CA PHE A 34 -13.72 12.27 3.43
C PHE A 34 -13.98 13.61 4.10
N ARG A 35 -14.37 14.61 3.30
CA ARG A 35 -14.77 15.94 3.79
C ARG A 35 -16.01 15.82 4.68
N LYS A 36 -16.01 16.57 5.78
CA LYS A 36 -17.14 16.62 6.73
C LYS A 36 -17.46 18.07 7.07
N LYS A 37 -18.70 18.32 7.54
CA LYS A 37 -19.13 19.64 8.02
C LYS A 37 -19.15 19.74 9.56
N GLY A 38 -19.53 18.67 10.25
CA GLY A 38 -19.69 18.67 11.71
C GLY A 38 -18.37 18.54 12.48
N LYS A 39 -18.14 19.43 13.46
CA LYS A 39 -16.97 19.39 14.36
C LYS A 39 -17.01 18.25 15.39
N LYS A 40 -18.18 17.68 15.63
CA LYS A 40 -18.40 16.55 16.54
C LYS A 40 -18.28 15.18 15.87
N VAL A 41 -18.00 15.13 14.56
CA VAL A 41 -17.82 13.86 13.83
C VAL A 41 -16.56 13.16 14.36
N PHE A 42 -16.71 11.91 14.81
CA PHE A 42 -15.61 11.09 15.31
C PHE A 42 -14.50 10.94 14.26
N GLY A 43 -13.24 11.08 14.65
CA GLY A 43 -12.10 11.07 13.71
C GLY A 43 -11.97 12.32 12.83
N GLY A 44 -12.90 13.27 12.93
CA GLY A 44 -12.85 14.54 12.20
C GLY A 44 -11.72 15.44 12.72
N ARG A 45 -10.91 15.97 11.79
CA ARG A 45 -9.86 16.96 12.09
C ARG A 45 -9.53 17.82 10.87
N TRP A 46 -8.76 18.88 11.09
CA TRP A 46 -8.10 19.61 10.02
C TRP A 46 -6.99 18.75 9.41
N LEU A 47 -7.03 18.62 8.09
CA LEU A 47 -6.12 17.82 7.25
C LEU A 47 -5.69 18.69 6.06
N ARG A 48 -4.51 18.41 5.50
CA ARG A 48 -4.07 19.03 4.25
C ARG A 48 -5.03 18.63 3.12
N ASP A 49 -5.43 19.59 2.29
CA ASP A 49 -6.25 19.33 1.11
C ASP A 49 -5.39 18.74 -0.02
N PRO A 50 -5.56 17.46 -0.39
CA PRO A 50 -4.77 16.84 -1.45
C PRO A 50 -5.14 17.40 -2.84
N LEU A 51 -6.33 17.98 -2.97
CA LEU A 51 -6.84 18.59 -4.20
C LEU A 51 -6.69 20.13 -4.20
N GLY A 52 -5.96 20.67 -3.22
CA GLY A 52 -5.66 22.10 -3.17
C GLY A 52 -4.65 22.54 -4.23
N PRO A 53 -4.57 23.84 -4.53
CA PRO A 53 -3.60 24.38 -5.48
C PRO A 53 -2.16 24.13 -5.00
N ALA A 54 -1.23 23.93 -5.95
CA ALA A 54 0.17 23.61 -5.63
C ALA A 54 0.92 24.74 -4.88
N PHE A 55 0.50 26.00 -5.07
CA PHE A 55 1.17 27.18 -4.51
C PHE A 55 0.74 27.55 -3.08
N GLN A 56 -0.33 26.94 -2.55
CA GLN A 56 -0.82 27.26 -1.21
C GLN A 56 -1.33 26.02 -0.48
N THR A 57 -0.88 25.84 0.76
CA THR A 57 -1.37 24.75 1.61
C THR A 57 -2.76 25.07 2.11
N ASN A 58 -3.76 24.40 1.56
CA ASN A 58 -5.14 24.46 2.04
C ASN A 58 -5.41 23.36 3.06
N LEU A 59 -6.34 23.63 3.99
CA LEU A 59 -6.81 22.69 4.98
C LEU A 59 -8.29 22.40 4.79
N ILE A 60 -8.66 21.13 4.89
CA ILE A 60 -10.05 20.68 4.91
C ILE A 60 -10.38 20.04 6.25
N TRP A 61 -11.64 20.19 6.67
CA TRP A 61 -12.18 19.40 7.78
C TRP A 61 -12.65 18.05 7.24
N GLY A 62 -12.08 16.95 7.74
CA GLY A 62 -12.40 15.63 7.24
C GLY A 62 -11.91 14.48 8.11
N GLN A 63 -12.15 13.28 7.62
CA GLN A 63 -11.71 12.00 8.18
C GLN A 63 -10.73 11.34 7.23
N ARG A 64 -9.86 10.47 7.77
CA ARG A 64 -8.91 9.67 7.00
C ARG A 64 -9.38 8.23 6.91
N PHE A 65 -9.24 7.65 5.73
CA PHE A 65 -9.55 6.26 5.47
C PHE A 65 -8.43 5.61 4.68
N ILE A 66 -8.25 4.31 4.89
CA ILE A 66 -7.50 3.44 3.99
C ILE A 66 -8.50 2.65 3.18
N GLN A 67 -8.33 2.63 1.87
CA GLN A 67 -9.07 1.78 0.96
C GLN A 67 -8.17 0.61 0.54
N LEU A 68 -8.68 -0.61 0.71
CA LEU A 68 -8.10 -1.82 0.16
C LEU A 68 -9.12 -2.40 -0.83
N SER A 69 -8.73 -2.54 -2.08
CA SER A 69 -9.62 -3.04 -3.13
C SER A 69 -9.09 -4.36 -3.68
N LEU A 70 -9.97 -5.35 -3.83
CA LEU A 70 -9.63 -6.61 -4.51
C LEU A 70 -10.04 -6.54 -5.98
N SER A 71 -9.18 -7.02 -6.87
CA SER A 71 -9.49 -7.11 -8.29
C SER A 71 -10.38 -8.32 -8.58
N CYS A 72 -11.54 -8.05 -9.17
CA CYS A 72 -12.44 -9.06 -9.70
C CYS A 72 -12.35 -9.02 -11.23
N PHE A 73 -11.69 -10.01 -11.82
CA PHE A 73 -11.59 -10.14 -13.28
C PHE A 73 -12.95 -10.52 -13.86
N THR A 74 -13.36 -9.86 -14.95
CA THR A 74 -14.55 -10.25 -15.69
C THR A 74 -14.22 -11.43 -16.61
N LYS A 75 -15.23 -12.21 -17.03
CA LYS A 75 -15.07 -13.31 -18.00
C LYS A 75 -14.57 -12.86 -19.39
N MET A 76 -14.28 -11.56 -19.60
CA MET A 76 -13.83 -10.99 -20.87
C MET A 76 -12.29 -11.06 -21.06
N GLY A 77 -11.63 -12.01 -20.39
CA GLY A 77 -10.18 -12.21 -20.44
C GLY A 77 -9.41 -11.44 -19.36
N ALA A 78 -8.18 -11.88 -19.10
CA ALA A 78 -7.30 -11.45 -18.00
C ALA A 78 -6.89 -9.95 -18.00
N VAL A 79 -7.47 -9.13 -18.87
CA VAL A 79 -7.08 -7.74 -19.05
C VAL A 79 -8.01 -6.78 -18.30
N GLN A 80 -9.28 -7.13 -18.06
CA GLN A 80 -10.24 -6.24 -17.41
C GLN A 80 -10.59 -6.71 -15.99
N ALA A 81 -10.25 -5.88 -14.99
CA ALA A 81 -10.63 -6.08 -13.60
C ALA A 81 -11.53 -4.96 -13.09
N ARG A 82 -12.51 -5.31 -12.25
CA ARG A 82 -13.22 -4.36 -11.39
C ARG A 82 -12.62 -4.42 -9.99
N ALA A 83 -12.16 -3.29 -9.49
CA ALA A 83 -11.71 -3.16 -8.11
C ALA A 83 -12.93 -3.09 -7.17
N ILE A 84 -13.04 -4.04 -6.25
CA ILE A 84 -14.10 -4.08 -5.23
C ILE A 84 -13.53 -3.49 -3.94
N PRO A 85 -13.93 -2.26 -3.54
CA PRO A 85 -13.28 -1.54 -2.47
C PRO A 85 -13.80 -1.94 -1.09
N ILE A 86 -12.88 -1.91 -0.14
CA ILE A 86 -13.13 -2.04 1.29
C ILE A 86 -12.46 -0.85 1.98
N VAL A 87 -13.22 -0.10 2.77
CA VAL A 87 -12.76 1.17 3.33
C VAL A 87 -12.70 1.08 4.86
N TYR A 88 -11.55 1.41 5.44
CA TYR A 88 -11.26 1.35 6.87
C TYR A 88 -11.06 2.75 7.43
N HIS A 89 -11.85 3.11 8.45
CA HIS A 89 -11.67 4.38 9.14
C HIS A 89 -10.36 4.39 9.93
N CYS A 90 -9.53 5.41 9.70
CA CYS A 90 -8.19 5.54 10.27
C CYS A 90 -8.06 6.86 11.07
N PRO A 91 -8.83 7.03 12.17
CA PRO A 91 -8.73 8.23 12.98
C PRO A 91 -7.37 8.29 13.68
N THR A 92 -6.84 9.51 13.80
CA THR A 92 -5.69 9.78 14.66
C THR A 92 -6.16 10.31 16.00
N GLU A 93 -5.46 9.97 17.06
CA GLU A 93 -5.76 10.52 18.38
C GLU A 93 -5.68 12.04 18.42
N ARG A 94 -6.45 12.62 19.35
CA ARG A 94 -6.40 14.06 19.61
C ARG A 94 -5.11 14.40 20.35
N LYS A 95 -4.47 15.47 19.91
CA LYS A 95 -3.29 16.02 20.57
C LYS A 95 -3.67 16.46 22.00
N PRO A 96 -2.92 16.06 23.03
CA PRO A 96 -3.13 16.54 24.39
C PRO A 96 -3.07 18.07 24.47
N GLY A 97 -3.81 18.65 25.41
CA GLY A 97 -3.77 20.08 25.72
C GLY A 97 -2.44 20.49 26.37
N LYS A 98 -2.16 21.80 26.39
CA LYS A 98 -0.90 22.34 26.95
C LYS A 98 -0.69 22.02 28.44
N GLY A 99 -1.75 21.80 29.20
CA GLY A 99 -1.69 21.45 30.63
C GLY A 99 -1.83 19.95 30.93
N SER A 100 -1.75 19.08 29.91
CA SER A 100 -1.86 17.62 30.11
C SER A 100 -0.58 17.07 30.72
N GLU A 101 -0.69 15.94 31.43
CA GLU A 101 0.45 15.33 32.09
C GLU A 101 1.47 14.79 31.08
N GLN A 102 2.72 14.66 31.50
CA GLN A 102 3.80 14.10 30.68
C GLN A 102 3.45 12.70 30.15
N LYS A 103 2.75 11.90 30.97
CA LYS A 103 2.27 10.56 30.61
C LYS A 103 1.29 10.59 29.43
N ASP A 104 0.40 11.58 29.38
CA ASP A 104 -0.57 11.74 28.28
C ASP A 104 0.15 12.05 26.96
N TRP A 105 1.21 12.86 27.03
CA TRP A 105 2.03 13.18 25.87
C TRP A 105 2.82 11.98 25.36
N GLU A 106 3.33 11.14 26.24
CA GLU A 106 4.01 9.89 25.89
C GLU A 106 3.04 8.90 25.25
N GLN A 107 1.87 8.70 25.85
CA GLN A 107 0.81 7.86 25.28
C GLN A 107 0.36 8.38 23.91
N PHE A 108 0.18 9.70 23.76
CA PHE A 108 -0.17 10.29 22.47
C PHE A 108 0.89 10.03 21.40
N LYS A 109 2.18 10.18 21.72
CA LYS A 109 3.27 9.90 20.77
C LYS A 109 3.26 8.43 20.32
N GLU A 110 3.05 7.50 21.25
CA GLU A 110 2.97 6.07 20.93
C GLU A 110 1.75 5.75 20.05
N THR A 111 0.56 6.26 20.40
CA THR A 111 -0.63 6.03 19.59
C THR A 111 -0.53 6.71 18.23
N GLN A 112 0.09 7.89 18.15
CA GLN A 112 0.34 8.58 16.89
C GLN A 112 1.20 7.73 15.95
N LYS A 113 2.25 7.08 16.46
CA LYS A 113 3.09 6.15 15.67
C LYS A 113 2.26 4.99 15.13
N LYS A 114 1.38 4.39 15.95
CA LYS A 114 0.51 3.28 15.56
C LYS A 114 -0.57 3.69 14.56
N SER A 115 -1.05 4.92 14.63
CA SER A 115 -2.09 5.47 13.72
C SER A 115 -1.55 6.01 12.38
N LYS A 116 -0.25 5.83 12.09
CA LYS A 116 0.31 6.20 10.79
C LYS A 116 -0.35 5.37 9.69
N LEU A 117 -0.65 6.02 8.56
CA LEU A 117 -1.33 5.38 7.43
C LEU A 117 -0.52 4.17 6.93
N SER A 118 0.79 4.31 6.78
CA SER A 118 1.67 3.19 6.39
C SER A 118 1.71 2.04 7.40
N VAL A 119 1.63 2.32 8.70
CA VAL A 119 1.54 1.26 9.74
C VAL A 119 0.22 0.53 9.63
N MET A 120 -0.87 1.27 9.47
CA MET A 120 -2.20 0.70 9.29
C MET A 120 -2.30 -0.06 7.95
N GLY A 121 -1.71 0.45 6.88
CA GLY A 121 -1.67 -0.17 5.55
C GLY A 121 -0.93 -1.50 5.57
N ALA A 122 0.27 -1.53 6.16
CA ALA A 122 1.02 -2.78 6.37
C ALA A 122 0.19 -3.81 7.16
N GLU A 123 -0.50 -3.36 8.21
CA GLU A 123 -1.39 -4.23 8.99
C GLU A 123 -2.59 -4.74 8.18
N ARG A 124 -3.18 -3.92 7.29
CA ARG A 124 -4.25 -4.36 6.39
C ARG A 124 -3.77 -5.39 5.37
N ILE A 125 -2.54 -5.24 4.85
CA ILE A 125 -1.94 -6.23 3.95
C ILE A 125 -1.73 -7.56 4.69
N ARG A 126 -1.14 -7.52 5.89
CA ARG A 126 -0.94 -8.71 6.73
C ARG A 126 -2.26 -9.43 7.02
N LEU A 127 -3.26 -8.69 7.49
CA LEU A 127 -4.58 -9.23 7.78
C LEU A 127 -5.25 -9.79 6.52
N LEU A 128 -5.10 -9.16 5.36
CA LEU A 128 -5.65 -9.70 4.11
C LEU A 128 -5.02 -11.06 3.78
N ARG A 129 -3.69 -11.20 3.88
CA ARG A 129 -2.99 -12.47 3.62
C ARG A 129 -3.47 -13.57 4.56
N GLU A 130 -3.49 -13.31 5.87
CA GLU A 130 -3.94 -14.29 6.88
C GLU A 130 -5.38 -14.74 6.64
N ASN A 131 -6.23 -13.80 6.26
CA ASN A 131 -7.61 -14.07 5.93
C ASN A 131 -7.77 -14.93 4.67
N LEU A 132 -6.94 -14.70 3.64
CA LEU A 132 -6.93 -15.53 2.43
C LEU A 132 -6.49 -16.95 2.75
N ASP A 133 -5.48 -17.10 3.63
CA ASP A 133 -5.00 -18.41 4.06
C ASP A 133 -6.09 -19.17 4.83
N GLN A 134 -6.79 -18.49 5.75
CA GLN A 134 -7.92 -19.06 6.49
C GLN A 134 -9.10 -19.44 5.59
N ASP A 135 -9.31 -18.70 4.51
CA ASP A 135 -10.35 -19.01 3.51
C ASP A 135 -9.93 -20.13 2.53
N GLY A 136 -8.72 -20.70 2.67
CA GLY A 136 -8.23 -21.82 1.86
C GLY A 136 -7.46 -21.43 0.60
N PHE A 137 -7.04 -20.15 0.46
CA PHE A 137 -6.31 -19.63 -0.69
C PHE A 137 -4.81 -19.42 -0.40
N SER A 138 -4.21 -20.27 0.44
CA SER A 138 -2.79 -20.20 0.79
C SER A 138 -1.86 -20.57 -0.36
N ASP A 139 -2.38 -21.26 -1.37
CA ASP A 139 -1.70 -21.63 -2.63
C ASP A 139 -1.57 -20.45 -3.61
N LYS A 140 -2.41 -19.41 -3.46
CA LYS A 140 -2.41 -18.23 -4.32
C LYS A 140 -1.55 -17.13 -3.73
N GLU A 141 -0.68 -16.52 -4.53
CA GLU A 141 0.16 -15.39 -4.13
C GLU A 141 -0.66 -14.09 -4.12
N LEU A 142 -0.47 -13.26 -3.09
CA LEU A 142 -1.13 -11.95 -2.98
C LEU A 142 -0.24 -10.88 -3.62
N VAL A 143 -0.71 -10.25 -4.70
CA VAL A 143 -0.01 -9.12 -5.35
C VAL A 143 -0.71 -7.81 -4.99
N ILE A 144 -0.03 -6.91 -4.28
CA ILE A 144 -0.59 -5.63 -3.83
C ILE A 144 0.06 -4.47 -4.56
N SER A 145 -0.73 -3.68 -5.29
CA SER A 145 -0.24 -2.40 -5.82
C SER A 145 -0.46 -1.27 -4.82
N VAL A 146 0.54 -0.41 -4.64
CA VAL A 146 0.47 0.72 -3.70
C VAL A 146 1.05 2.00 -4.31
N ASP A 147 0.70 3.12 -3.71
CA ASP A 147 1.25 4.41 -4.08
C ASP A 147 2.70 4.61 -3.55
N GLY A 148 3.28 5.78 -3.84
CA GLY A 148 4.63 6.08 -3.34
C GLY A 148 4.68 6.33 -1.82
N SER A 149 3.56 6.72 -1.20
CA SER A 149 3.51 6.96 0.24
C SER A 149 3.62 5.66 1.04
N ASP A 150 3.15 4.53 0.47
CA ASP A 150 3.25 3.19 1.05
C ASP A 150 4.50 2.41 0.60
N THR A 151 5.26 2.92 -0.37
CA THR A 151 6.57 2.36 -0.76
C THR A 151 7.67 2.83 0.20
N ASN A 152 7.59 2.43 1.46
CA ASN A 152 8.49 2.85 2.54
C ASN A 152 8.91 1.71 3.46
N GLU A 153 9.94 1.94 4.29
CA GLU A 153 10.51 0.95 5.21
C GLU A 153 9.47 0.24 6.10
N VAL A 154 8.46 0.97 6.58
CA VAL A 154 7.44 0.43 7.50
C VAL A 154 6.62 -0.66 6.82
N VAL A 155 6.31 -0.49 5.54
CA VAL A 155 5.53 -1.45 4.74
C VAL A 155 6.45 -2.54 4.19
N LEU A 156 7.55 -2.18 3.55
CA LEU A 156 8.48 -3.11 2.89
C LEU A 156 9.04 -4.16 3.86
N LYS A 157 9.34 -3.78 5.11
CA LYS A 157 9.85 -4.73 6.13
C LYS A 157 8.77 -5.64 6.73
N LYS A 158 7.50 -5.39 6.42
CA LYS A 158 6.34 -6.09 7.01
C LYS A 158 5.47 -6.77 5.96
N ILE A 159 5.97 -6.94 4.75
CA ILE A 159 5.29 -7.74 3.72
C ILE A 159 5.20 -9.18 4.25
N PRO A 160 3.99 -9.77 4.32
CA PRO A 160 3.84 -11.14 4.77
C PRO A 160 4.43 -12.12 3.75
N PRO A 161 4.75 -13.37 4.14
CA PRO A 161 5.11 -14.41 3.18
C PRO A 161 4.00 -14.62 2.14
N ASN A 162 4.37 -15.12 0.96
CA ASN A 162 3.45 -15.35 -0.15
C ASN A 162 2.66 -14.08 -0.56
N ALA A 163 3.36 -12.94 -0.54
CA ALA A 163 2.86 -11.68 -1.02
C ALA A 163 3.96 -10.85 -1.71
N THR A 164 3.58 -10.17 -2.79
CA THR A 164 4.43 -9.26 -3.56
C THR A 164 3.84 -7.87 -3.54
N LEU A 165 4.66 -6.86 -3.21
CA LEU A 165 4.28 -5.45 -3.22
C LEU A 165 4.79 -4.77 -4.50
N ILE A 166 3.90 -4.16 -5.27
CA ILE A 166 4.22 -3.34 -6.44
C ILE A 166 3.97 -1.88 -6.08
N GLY A 167 5.03 -1.12 -5.87
CA GLY A 167 4.95 0.26 -5.40
C GLY A 167 5.67 1.23 -6.31
N ARG A 168 5.26 2.51 -6.28
CA ARG A 168 6.00 3.57 -6.98
C ARG A 168 7.29 3.90 -6.25
N ILE A 169 8.43 3.66 -6.89
CA ILE A 169 9.74 4.07 -6.39
C ILE A 169 10.12 5.49 -6.87
N ARG A 170 10.95 6.18 -6.08
CA ARG A 170 11.54 7.45 -6.52
C ARG A 170 12.53 7.23 -7.66
N LYS A 171 12.54 8.13 -8.64
CA LYS A 171 13.43 8.06 -9.81
C LYS A 171 14.92 8.10 -9.45
N ASP A 172 15.26 8.70 -8.32
CA ASP A 172 16.61 8.90 -7.79
C ASP A 172 16.95 7.95 -6.63
N ALA A 173 16.20 6.85 -6.47
CA ALA A 173 16.43 5.89 -5.39
C ALA A 173 17.80 5.21 -5.54
N SER A 174 18.57 5.19 -4.44
CA SER A 174 19.83 4.46 -4.35
C SER A 174 19.55 2.98 -4.12
N LEU A 175 19.72 2.20 -5.18
CA LEU A 175 19.57 0.74 -5.18
C LEU A 175 20.93 0.08 -5.03
N TYR A 176 20.96 -1.06 -4.34
CA TYR A 176 22.18 -1.83 -4.12
C TYR A 176 21.87 -3.31 -4.28
N LEU A 177 22.85 -4.07 -4.78
CA LEU A 177 22.84 -5.52 -4.70
C LEU A 177 22.86 -5.97 -3.24
N LEU A 178 22.46 -7.23 -3.01
CA LEU A 178 22.69 -7.86 -1.72
C LEU A 178 24.20 -7.96 -1.46
N PRO A 179 24.66 -7.72 -0.22
CA PRO A 179 26.07 -7.86 0.11
C PRO A 179 26.51 -9.33 -0.05
N GLU A 180 27.68 -9.55 -0.63
CA GLU A 180 28.24 -10.90 -0.73
C GLU A 180 28.46 -11.52 0.67
N PRO A 181 28.21 -12.84 0.84
CA PRO A 181 28.49 -13.53 2.09
C PRO A 181 29.98 -13.41 2.42
N ARG A 182 30.30 -12.88 3.60
CA ARG A 182 31.69 -12.72 4.01
C ARG A 182 32.30 -14.07 4.41
N PRO A 183 33.58 -14.37 4.04
CA PRO A 183 34.34 -15.39 4.75
C PRO A 183 34.50 -15.01 6.24
N VAL A 184 34.56 -16.02 7.11
CA VAL A 184 34.55 -15.89 8.57
C VAL A 184 35.72 -15.00 9.05
N GLY A 185 35.42 -13.79 9.53
CA GLY A 185 36.45 -12.83 9.95
C GLY A 185 35.91 -11.65 10.78
N LYS A 186 36.81 -10.96 11.49
CA LYS A 186 36.48 -9.80 12.35
C LYS A 186 36.21 -8.54 11.50
N GLY A 187 35.11 -7.84 11.77
CA GLY A 187 34.79 -6.54 11.18
C GLY A 187 33.28 -6.28 11.01
N ARG A 188 32.89 -5.01 10.80
CA ARG A 188 31.47 -4.63 10.56
C ARG A 188 30.92 -5.31 9.31
N LYS A 189 29.76 -5.94 9.42
CA LYS A 189 29.05 -6.58 8.28
C LYS A 189 28.60 -5.50 7.30
N LYS A 190 28.87 -5.69 6.01
CA LYS A 190 28.31 -4.82 4.96
C LYS A 190 26.79 -5.04 4.92
N VAL A 191 26.02 -3.95 4.91
CA VAL A 191 24.55 -3.99 4.78
C VAL A 191 24.12 -3.92 3.31
N TYR A 192 24.94 -3.31 2.47
CA TYR A 192 24.70 -3.14 1.04
C TYR A 192 25.87 -3.72 0.22
N GLY A 193 25.54 -4.32 -0.91
CA GLY A 193 26.50 -4.73 -1.95
C GLY A 193 26.87 -3.58 -2.86
N GLU A 194 27.15 -3.88 -4.12
CA GLU A 194 27.47 -2.87 -5.13
C GLU A 194 26.26 -1.99 -5.44
N ALA A 195 26.53 -0.72 -5.76
CA ALA A 195 25.48 0.22 -6.15
C ALA A 195 24.94 -0.16 -7.54
N LEU A 196 23.61 -0.20 -7.66
CA LEU A 196 22.90 -0.38 -8.91
C LEU A 196 22.55 0.99 -9.53
N PRO A 197 22.34 1.06 -10.85
CA PRO A 197 21.81 2.26 -11.49
C PRO A 197 20.46 2.67 -10.88
N THR A 198 20.28 3.97 -10.70
CA THR A 198 18.99 4.54 -10.26
C THR A 198 17.92 4.33 -11.34
N PRO A 199 16.62 4.32 -10.99
CA PRO A 199 15.56 4.16 -11.99
C PRO A 199 15.61 5.18 -13.15
N VAL A 200 16.06 6.42 -12.89
CA VAL A 200 16.23 7.41 -13.97
C VAL A 200 17.39 7.06 -14.90
N GLN A 201 18.50 6.52 -14.37
CA GLN A 201 19.63 6.04 -15.17
C GLN A 201 19.23 4.84 -16.03
N ILE A 202 18.51 3.87 -15.45
CA ILE A 202 17.96 2.72 -16.20
C ILE A 202 17.10 3.24 -17.36
N ARG A 203 16.16 4.14 -17.09
CA ARG A 203 15.28 4.72 -18.12
C ARG A 203 16.05 5.37 -19.27
N GLN A 204 17.16 6.05 -18.98
CA GLN A 204 17.98 6.78 -19.96
C GLN A 204 19.01 5.91 -20.68
N SER A 205 19.42 4.77 -20.10
CA SER A 205 20.47 3.89 -20.64
C SER A 205 19.97 3.07 -21.83
N GLU A 206 20.77 2.92 -22.88
CA GLU A 206 20.47 2.03 -24.01
C GLU A 206 20.69 0.55 -23.69
N GLU A 207 21.33 0.24 -22.56
CA GLU A 207 21.61 -1.14 -22.11
C GLU A 207 20.32 -1.91 -21.76
N TYR A 208 19.25 -1.19 -21.41
CA TYR A 208 17.95 -1.78 -21.08
C TYR A 208 16.98 -1.58 -22.24
N SER A 209 16.53 -2.67 -22.84
CA SER A 209 15.58 -2.63 -23.96
C SER A 209 14.16 -2.34 -23.48
N TRP A 210 13.44 -1.52 -24.24
CA TRP A 210 12.01 -1.34 -24.02
C TRP A 210 11.26 -2.63 -24.35
N GLN A 211 10.36 -3.02 -23.45
CA GLN A 211 9.45 -4.13 -23.63
C GLN A 211 8.04 -3.59 -23.89
N THR A 212 7.36 -4.21 -24.83
CA THR A 212 6.01 -3.82 -25.21
C THR A 212 5.02 -4.78 -24.58
N VAL A 213 4.07 -4.26 -23.81
CA VAL A 213 3.02 -5.05 -23.16
C VAL A 213 1.64 -4.58 -23.59
N GLN A 214 0.70 -5.50 -23.71
CA GLN A 214 -0.71 -5.17 -23.88
C GLN A 214 -1.35 -4.98 -22.51
N ALA A 215 -2.07 -3.88 -22.34
CA ALA A 215 -2.77 -3.56 -21.10
C ALA A 215 -4.17 -3.01 -21.40
N TRP A 216 -5.08 -3.19 -20.46
CA TRP A 216 -6.38 -2.51 -20.49
C TRP A 216 -6.34 -1.30 -19.58
N ALA A 217 -6.54 -0.12 -20.15
CA ALA A 217 -6.58 1.12 -19.38
C ALA A 217 -7.54 2.10 -20.03
N ALA A 218 -8.14 2.98 -19.22
CA ALA A 218 -9.10 3.98 -19.69
C ALA A 218 -10.23 3.41 -20.58
N GLY A 219 -10.67 2.17 -20.31
CA GLY A 219 -11.77 1.51 -21.02
C GLY A 219 -11.42 0.92 -22.39
N LYS A 220 -10.13 0.83 -22.76
CA LYS A 220 -9.69 0.19 -24.01
C LYS A 220 -8.39 -0.59 -23.84
N GLY A 221 -8.16 -1.56 -24.72
CA GLY A 221 -6.86 -2.18 -24.91
C GLY A 221 -5.87 -1.16 -25.47
N MET A 222 -4.67 -1.11 -24.90
CA MET A 222 -3.58 -0.27 -25.38
C MET A 222 -2.25 -0.96 -25.17
N THR A 223 -1.28 -0.54 -25.96
CA THR A 223 0.08 -1.02 -25.90
C THR A 223 0.91 -0.05 -25.06
N LEU A 224 1.56 -0.56 -24.01
CA LEU A 224 2.44 0.20 -23.13
C LEU A 224 3.89 -0.25 -23.34
N SER A 225 4.81 0.70 -23.26
CA SER A 225 6.25 0.42 -23.24
C SER A 225 6.76 0.48 -21.81
N LEU A 226 7.37 -0.61 -21.37
CA LEU A 226 8.01 -0.77 -20.06
C LEU A 226 9.52 -0.88 -20.23
N LYS A 227 10.25 -0.44 -19.23
CA LYS A 227 11.71 -0.51 -19.18
C LYS A 227 12.16 -0.66 -17.75
#